data_AF-A0A552BYZ8-F1
#
_entry.id   AF-A0A552BYZ8-F1
#
_cell.length_a   1.000
_cell.length_b   1.000
_cell.length_c   1.000
_cell.angle_alpha   90.00
_cell.angle_beta   90.00
_cell.angle_gamma   90.00
#
_symmetry.space_group_name_H-M   'P 1'
#
loop_
_entity.id
_entity.type
_entity.pdbx_description
1 polymer ?
#
loop_
_entity_poly.entity_id
_entity_poly.type
_entity_poly.pdbx_seq_one_letter_code
_entity_poly.pdbx_strand_id
1 'polypeptide(L)'
;MNVSGGTLSDFTQVDGSSYQATFTADDAVETTGSVSVAAASYTDVAGKDGGAGSDTVTIDTLNPTVGINFASQLLTGQNFSTTVTFQFSEAVSGFAASDVTLTNGVLSNFTGSGSSYTATFTATNFQSATGTVAVSNDYFDTLGNQGVANSANIAMTVGGGPDPNDGPSGGDSVIGSGTIGADSITGSTGNDTINGGEGADTINGGDGNDIIDGGNGYDIIRGGTGNDTIIGIGGFDLIYGGSGNDSLTGNNGNDTIVGGFGNDSLAGSGGNDTFQFLSIYDRQDVIADFGIDANTIVFDTTGASAFTSLGSVSLGTTNYTDALAAGYLTYSGGVLSYDADGSAGSTFSPLAIVTLTGSPTLSNTNVLFQNL
;
A
#
# COMPACT_ATOMS: atom_id res chain seq x y z
N MET A 1 54.68 -43.36 10.44
CA MET A 1 53.42 -43.21 9.69
C MET A 1 53.23 -41.74 9.41
N ASN A 2 52.80 -41.40 8.19
CA ASN A 2 52.44 -40.03 7.85
C ASN A 2 50.94 -39.99 7.54
N VAL A 3 50.27 -38.96 8.07
CA VAL A 3 48.84 -38.72 7.88
C VAL A 3 48.68 -37.28 7.39
N SER A 4 47.80 -37.05 6.41
CA SER A 4 47.47 -35.73 5.87
C SER A 4 45.97 -35.61 5.65
N GLY A 5 45.42 -34.40 5.81
CA GLY A 5 43.99 -34.11 5.65
C GLY A 5 43.10 -34.67 6.76
N GLY A 6 43.68 -35.02 7.92
CA GLY A 6 42.94 -35.59 9.04
C GLY A 6 43.85 -36.14 10.13
N THR A 7 43.23 -36.89 11.02
CA THR A 7 43.87 -37.59 12.13
C THR A 7 43.59 -39.09 12.07
N LEU A 8 44.43 -39.87 12.73
CA LEU A 8 44.26 -41.32 12.84
C LEU A 8 44.16 -41.70 14.31
N SER A 9 43.20 -42.56 14.65
CA SER A 9 43.08 -43.10 16.00
C SER A 9 44.26 -43.99 16.36
N ASP A 10 44.31 -44.40 17.63
CA ASP A 10 45.19 -45.47 18.06
C ASP A 10 44.90 -46.77 17.28
N PHE A 11 45.96 -47.55 17.06
CA PHE A 11 45.86 -48.83 16.40
C PHE A 11 45.31 -49.90 17.33
N THR A 12 44.40 -50.70 16.81
CA THR A 12 43.93 -51.92 17.46
C THR A 12 44.38 -53.11 16.62
N GLN A 13 45.08 -54.06 17.24
CA GLN A 13 45.43 -55.31 16.58
C GLN A 13 44.17 -56.13 16.34
N VAL A 14 43.95 -56.55 15.10
CA VAL A 14 42.82 -57.41 14.72
C VAL A 14 43.25 -58.88 14.82
N ASP A 15 44.43 -59.19 14.29
CA ASP A 15 45.09 -60.50 14.43
C ASP A 15 46.62 -60.37 14.36
N GLY A 16 47.34 -61.50 14.27
CA GLY A 16 48.80 -61.53 14.22
C GLY A 16 49.45 -60.79 13.04
N SER A 17 48.67 -60.41 12.03
CA SER A 17 49.17 -59.81 10.78
C SER A 17 48.40 -58.54 10.35
N SER A 18 47.39 -58.11 11.10
CA SER A 18 46.55 -56.97 10.73
C SER A 18 46.24 -56.06 11.91
N TYR A 19 46.25 -54.76 11.64
CA TYR A 19 45.91 -53.69 12.56
C TYR A 19 44.86 -52.80 11.90
N GLN A 20 43.94 -52.27 12.70
CA GLN A 20 42.96 -51.29 12.26
C GLN A 20 43.13 -49.98 13.04
N ALA A 21 42.80 -48.87 12.39
CA ALA A 21 42.62 -47.56 12.99
C ALA A 21 41.55 -46.80 12.21
N THR A 22 40.94 -45.81 12.84
CA THR A 22 39.93 -44.96 12.21
C THR A 22 40.59 -43.66 11.77
N PHE A 23 40.45 -43.32 10.49
CA PHE A 23 40.81 -42.01 9.97
C PHE A 23 39.62 -41.06 10.16
N THR A 24 39.88 -39.88 10.73
CA THR A 24 38.91 -38.80 10.89
C THR A 24 39.40 -37.62 10.09
N ALA A 25 38.65 -37.23 9.07
CA ALA A 25 38.96 -36.09 8.22
C ALA A 25 39.03 -34.78 9.02
N ASP A 26 39.85 -33.85 8.54
CA ASP A 26 39.78 -32.46 9.02
C ASP A 26 38.41 -31.85 8.66
N ASP A 27 37.95 -30.91 9.49
CA ASP A 27 36.68 -30.22 9.29
C ASP A 27 36.82 -29.07 8.29
N ALA A 28 35.74 -28.77 7.56
CA ALA A 28 35.66 -27.70 6.57
C ALA A 28 36.77 -27.71 5.50
N VAL A 29 37.10 -28.88 4.95
CA VAL A 29 38.09 -29.03 3.87
C VAL A 29 37.55 -29.84 2.69
N GLU A 30 37.95 -29.42 1.49
CA GLU A 30 37.86 -30.21 0.26
C GLU A 30 39.26 -30.61 -0.17
N THR A 31 39.65 -31.86 0.08
CA THR A 31 41.01 -32.33 -0.19
C THR A 31 41.11 -33.85 -0.33
N THR A 32 42.32 -34.36 -0.48
CA THR A 32 42.60 -35.80 -0.40
C THR A 32 43.28 -36.12 0.93
N GLY A 33 42.61 -36.92 1.76
CA GLY A 33 43.21 -37.53 2.93
C GLY A 33 44.16 -38.65 2.52
N SER A 34 45.26 -38.82 3.25
CA SER A 34 46.18 -39.95 3.01
C SER A 34 46.77 -40.50 4.30
N VAL A 35 47.00 -41.81 4.29
CA VAL A 35 47.74 -42.53 5.32
C VAL A 35 48.84 -43.33 4.65
N SER A 36 50.06 -43.26 5.19
CA SER A 36 51.19 -44.04 4.68
C SER A 36 52.08 -44.63 5.79
N VAL A 37 52.51 -45.86 5.54
CA VAL A 37 53.51 -46.61 6.31
C VAL A 37 54.81 -46.56 5.52
N ALA A 38 55.88 -46.09 6.15
CA ALA A 38 57.20 -46.07 5.53
C ALA A 38 57.84 -47.47 5.56
N ALA A 39 58.68 -47.77 4.58
CA ALA A 39 59.51 -48.99 4.62
C ALA A 39 60.38 -48.99 5.88
N ALA A 40 60.66 -50.17 6.43
CA ALA A 40 61.42 -50.39 7.66
C ALA A 40 60.83 -49.72 8.93
N SER A 41 59.58 -49.27 8.91
CA SER A 41 58.90 -48.74 10.11
C SER A 41 58.33 -49.81 11.05
N TYR A 42 58.39 -51.07 10.64
CA TYR A 42 58.04 -52.25 11.42
C TYR A 42 58.89 -53.44 10.96
N THR A 43 58.91 -54.52 11.75
CA THR A 43 59.63 -55.75 11.40
C THR A 43 58.73 -56.98 11.53
N ASP A 44 59.03 -58.04 10.77
CA ASP A 44 58.45 -59.36 11.02
C ASP A 44 59.00 -60.00 12.31
N VAL A 45 58.45 -61.17 12.69
CA VAL A 45 58.91 -61.93 13.87
C VAL A 45 60.34 -62.45 13.76
N ALA A 46 60.90 -62.48 12.55
CA ALA A 46 62.29 -62.83 12.27
C ALA A 46 63.21 -61.59 12.19
N GLY A 47 62.70 -60.40 12.51
CA GLY A 47 63.43 -59.13 12.54
C GLY A 47 63.73 -58.53 11.16
N LYS A 48 63.04 -58.95 10.09
CA LYS A 48 63.18 -58.33 8.76
C LYS A 48 62.27 -57.12 8.63
N ASP A 49 62.81 -56.05 8.06
CA ASP A 49 62.10 -54.81 7.82
C ASP A 49 60.88 -55.00 6.91
N GLY A 50 59.78 -54.35 7.31
CA GLY A 50 58.54 -54.28 6.56
C GLY A 50 58.61 -53.36 5.34
N GLY A 51 57.71 -53.58 4.38
CA GLY A 51 57.57 -52.74 3.18
C GLY A 51 56.84 -51.42 3.45
N ALA A 52 56.82 -50.55 2.45
CA ALA A 52 55.99 -49.34 2.46
C ALA A 52 54.59 -49.62 1.91
N GLY A 53 53.61 -48.80 2.29
CA GLY A 53 52.26 -48.82 1.76
C GLY A 53 51.53 -47.50 2.01
N SER A 54 50.55 -47.19 1.17
CA SER A 54 49.73 -45.98 1.32
C SER A 54 48.32 -46.21 0.79
N ASP A 55 47.38 -45.47 1.35
CA ASP A 55 46.01 -45.38 0.84
C ASP A 55 45.49 -43.94 0.95
N THR A 56 44.47 -43.61 0.17
CA THR A 56 43.91 -42.26 0.07
C THR A 56 42.39 -42.29 0.10
N VAL A 57 41.80 -41.21 0.59
CA VAL A 57 40.34 -41.00 0.58
C VAL A 57 40.03 -39.57 0.16
N THR A 58 39.03 -39.38 -0.68
CA THR A 58 38.51 -38.03 -0.99
C THR A 58 37.77 -37.50 0.23
N ILE A 59 38.06 -36.27 0.62
CA ILE A 59 37.44 -35.57 1.73
C ILE A 59 36.69 -34.38 1.18
N ASP A 60 35.42 -34.31 1.53
CA ASP A 60 34.58 -33.15 1.34
C ASP A 60 33.76 -32.94 2.61
N THR A 61 34.31 -32.13 3.50
CA THR A 61 33.66 -31.69 4.74
C THR A 61 33.34 -30.20 4.69
N LEU A 62 33.57 -29.54 3.55
CA LEU A 62 33.30 -28.12 3.39
C LEU A 62 31.83 -27.95 3.01
N ASN A 63 31.13 -27.09 3.74
CA ASN A 63 29.73 -26.83 3.45
C ASN A 63 29.59 -25.92 2.21
N PRO A 64 28.65 -26.20 1.30
CA PRO A 64 28.42 -25.34 0.15
C PRO A 64 27.85 -23.98 0.58
N THR A 65 28.35 -22.90 0.01
CA THR A 65 27.89 -21.52 0.27
C THR A 65 27.12 -20.96 -0.91
N VAL A 66 26.25 -19.96 -0.69
CA VAL A 66 25.50 -19.27 -1.76
C VAL A 66 25.76 -17.77 -1.74
N GLY A 67 26.12 -17.20 -2.87
CA GLY A 67 26.14 -15.76 -3.12
C GLY A 67 24.84 -15.32 -3.81
N ILE A 68 24.19 -14.28 -3.28
CA ILE A 68 22.96 -13.72 -3.83
C ILE A 68 23.29 -12.36 -4.46
N ASN A 69 23.16 -12.26 -5.77
CA ASN A 69 23.57 -11.08 -6.54
C ASN A 69 22.39 -10.52 -7.32
N PHE A 70 22.10 -9.24 -7.13
CA PHE A 70 21.11 -8.53 -7.94
C PHE A 70 21.79 -7.85 -9.13
N ALA A 71 21.20 -7.95 -10.32
CA ALA A 71 21.69 -7.25 -11.50
C ALA A 71 21.54 -5.71 -11.36
N SER A 72 20.53 -5.26 -10.61
CA SER A 72 20.30 -3.87 -10.25
C SER A 72 20.76 -3.59 -8.83
N GLN A 73 21.32 -2.39 -8.58
CA GLN A 73 21.69 -1.94 -7.23
C GLN A 73 20.55 -1.20 -6.51
N LEU A 74 19.56 -0.71 -7.26
CA LEU A 74 18.40 0.04 -6.78
C LEU A 74 17.19 -0.31 -7.64
N LEU A 75 16.05 -0.55 -7.01
CA LEU A 75 14.75 -0.63 -7.67
C LEU A 75 13.97 0.66 -7.47
N THR A 76 13.30 1.11 -8.53
CA THR A 76 12.38 2.26 -8.55
C THR A 76 11.05 1.79 -9.12
N GLY A 77 9.96 2.55 -9.09
CA GLY A 77 8.70 2.07 -9.70
C GLY A 77 8.64 2.18 -11.21
N GLN A 78 9.58 2.90 -11.83
CA GLN A 78 9.77 2.76 -13.27
C GLN A 78 10.57 1.50 -13.62
N ASN A 79 11.29 0.92 -12.65
CA ASN A 79 12.10 -0.29 -12.82
C ASN A 79 12.10 -1.13 -11.53
N PHE A 80 10.99 -1.83 -11.32
CA PHE A 80 10.67 -2.49 -10.06
C PHE A 80 11.01 -3.98 -10.03
N SER A 81 11.72 -4.46 -11.04
CA SER A 81 12.17 -5.85 -11.09
C SER A 81 13.63 -5.94 -11.47
N THR A 82 14.28 -7.00 -11.05
CA THR A 82 15.67 -7.28 -11.42
C THR A 82 15.92 -8.78 -11.44
N THR A 83 16.91 -9.19 -12.22
CA THR A 83 17.41 -10.56 -12.14
C THR A 83 18.22 -10.72 -10.85
N VAL A 84 17.88 -11.74 -10.08
CA VAL A 84 18.69 -12.24 -8.97
C VAL A 84 19.39 -13.52 -9.40
N THR A 85 20.69 -13.61 -9.12
CA THR A 85 21.53 -14.78 -9.38
C THR A 85 21.96 -15.38 -8.05
N PHE A 86 21.66 -16.66 -7.86
CA PHE A 86 22.16 -17.49 -6.76
C PHE A 86 23.35 -18.28 -7.27
N GLN A 87 24.54 -17.95 -6.77
CA GLN A 87 25.80 -18.57 -7.15
C GLN A 87 26.34 -19.40 -6.00
N PHE A 88 26.34 -20.72 -6.16
CA PHE A 88 26.89 -21.63 -5.16
C PHE A 88 28.40 -21.81 -5.35
N SER A 89 29.13 -22.12 -4.28
CA SER A 89 30.56 -22.45 -4.33
C SER A 89 30.85 -23.72 -5.13
N GLU A 90 29.85 -24.59 -5.25
CA GLU A 90 29.90 -25.88 -5.92
C GLU A 90 28.50 -26.31 -6.40
N ALA A 91 28.37 -27.51 -6.96
CA ALA A 91 27.09 -28.01 -7.42
C ALA A 91 26.21 -28.48 -6.26
N VAL A 92 24.97 -27.97 -6.20
CA VAL A 92 23.99 -28.35 -5.17
C VAL A 92 22.86 -29.19 -5.74
N SER A 93 22.19 -29.94 -4.87
CA SER A 93 21.00 -30.71 -5.18
C SER A 93 19.81 -30.21 -4.35
N GLY A 94 18.61 -30.31 -4.91
CA GLY A 94 17.37 -29.98 -4.22
C GLY A 94 16.99 -28.50 -4.15
N PHE A 95 17.85 -27.57 -4.58
CA PHE A 95 17.55 -26.13 -4.51
C PHE A 95 16.41 -25.73 -5.48
N ALA A 96 15.36 -25.15 -4.91
CA ALA A 96 14.15 -24.71 -5.59
C ALA A 96 13.66 -23.35 -5.07
N ALA A 97 12.70 -22.75 -5.77
CA ALA A 97 12.12 -21.46 -5.37
C ALA A 97 11.48 -21.48 -3.96
N SER A 98 11.05 -22.64 -3.47
CA SER A 98 10.52 -22.83 -2.11
C SER A 98 11.54 -22.61 -1.01
N ASP A 99 12.83 -22.72 -1.34
CA ASP A 99 13.94 -22.59 -0.37
C ASP A 99 14.37 -21.12 -0.22
N VAL A 100 13.72 -20.22 -0.98
CA VAL A 100 13.94 -18.79 -0.97
C VAL A 100 12.81 -18.12 -0.19
N THR A 101 13.18 -17.40 0.86
CA THR A 101 12.28 -16.52 1.60
C THR A 101 12.50 -15.08 1.15
N LEU A 102 11.39 -14.34 1.04
CA LEU A 102 11.39 -12.98 0.49
C LEU A 102 10.69 -12.04 1.45
N THR A 103 11.18 -10.80 1.54
CA THR A 103 10.43 -9.69 2.13
C THR A 103 10.25 -8.60 1.09
N ASN A 104 9.05 -8.01 1.03
CA ASN A 104 8.72 -6.90 0.13
C ASN A 104 8.94 -7.20 -1.37
N GLY A 105 8.86 -8.47 -1.76
CA GLY A 105 8.94 -8.88 -3.16
C GLY A 105 8.41 -10.29 -3.42
N VAL A 106 8.31 -10.63 -4.69
CA VAL A 106 7.96 -11.95 -5.21
C VAL A 106 9.01 -12.43 -6.20
N LEU A 107 9.14 -13.75 -6.34
CA LEU A 107 10.08 -14.39 -7.27
C LEU A 107 9.31 -15.03 -8.43
N SER A 108 9.80 -14.85 -9.64
CA SER A 108 9.27 -15.49 -10.85
C SER A 108 10.42 -15.95 -11.75
N ASN A 109 10.11 -16.74 -12.79
CA ASN A 109 11.10 -17.20 -13.78
C ASN A 109 12.31 -17.92 -13.16
N PHE A 110 12.11 -18.68 -12.09
CA PHE A 110 13.19 -19.41 -11.42
C PHE A 110 13.70 -20.54 -12.32
N THR A 111 14.97 -20.48 -12.69
CA THR A 111 15.64 -21.47 -13.56
C THR A 111 17.08 -21.67 -13.13
N GLY A 112 17.68 -22.83 -13.41
CA GLY A 112 19.07 -23.09 -13.05
C GLY A 112 19.35 -24.57 -12.80
N SER A 113 20.63 -24.89 -12.62
CA SER A 113 21.09 -26.23 -12.27
C SER A 113 22.55 -26.21 -11.80
N GLY A 114 22.92 -27.18 -10.97
CA GLY A 114 24.30 -27.33 -10.51
C GLY A 114 24.67 -26.21 -9.55
N SER A 115 25.57 -25.31 -9.96
CA SER A 115 26.08 -24.24 -9.10
C SER A 115 25.47 -22.86 -9.36
N SER A 116 24.56 -22.71 -10.34
CA SER A 116 24.03 -21.40 -10.72
C SER A 116 22.54 -21.44 -11.01
N TYR A 117 21.80 -20.53 -10.37
CA TYR A 117 20.36 -20.36 -10.53
C TYR A 117 20.03 -18.88 -10.70
N THR A 118 19.03 -18.58 -11.49
CA THR A 118 18.55 -17.21 -11.74
C THR A 118 17.04 -17.15 -11.56
N ALA A 119 16.57 -15.98 -11.17
CA ALA A 119 15.15 -15.67 -11.11
C ALA A 119 14.93 -14.17 -11.28
N THR A 120 13.68 -13.76 -11.50
CA THR A 120 13.27 -12.36 -11.47
C THR A 120 12.68 -12.04 -10.11
N PHE A 121 13.34 -11.16 -9.37
CA PHE A 121 12.77 -10.53 -8.18
C PHE A 121 11.94 -9.32 -8.62
N THR A 122 10.68 -9.25 -8.18
CA THR A 122 9.79 -8.12 -8.41
C THR A 122 9.38 -7.56 -7.06
N ALA A 123 9.68 -6.29 -6.80
CA ALA A 123 9.28 -5.62 -5.56
C ALA A 123 7.74 -5.53 -5.45
N THR A 124 7.22 -5.73 -4.25
CA THR A 124 5.77 -5.71 -3.95
C THR A 124 5.38 -4.70 -2.88
N ASN A 125 6.35 -4.10 -2.18
CA ASN A 125 6.10 -3.09 -1.16
C ASN A 125 7.18 -1.99 -1.25
N PHE A 126 6.81 -0.85 -1.82
CA PHE A 126 7.68 0.32 -1.96
C PHE A 126 7.56 1.29 -0.79
N GLN A 127 6.97 0.89 0.33
CA GLN A 127 7.03 1.64 1.59
C GLN A 127 8.29 1.28 2.39
N SER A 128 8.92 0.14 2.07
CA SER A 128 10.19 -0.27 2.67
C SER A 128 11.36 0.14 1.80
N ALA A 129 12.40 0.71 2.40
CA ALA A 129 13.64 1.04 1.69
C ALA A 129 14.41 -0.21 1.21
N THR A 130 13.99 -1.42 1.62
CA THR A 130 14.71 -2.66 1.36
C THR A 130 13.80 -3.84 1.06
N GLY A 131 14.07 -4.54 -0.03
CA GLY A 131 13.60 -5.90 -0.29
C GLY A 131 14.69 -6.89 0.12
N THR A 132 14.32 -8.05 0.66
CA THR A 132 15.29 -9.08 1.09
C THR A 132 15.03 -10.36 0.34
N VAL A 133 16.11 -10.99 -0.13
CA VAL A 133 16.14 -12.37 -0.61
C VAL A 133 17.02 -13.16 0.34
N ALA A 134 16.47 -14.19 0.97
CA ALA A 134 17.18 -15.04 1.90
C ALA A 134 17.02 -16.52 1.52
N VAL A 135 18.12 -17.26 1.60
CA VAL A 135 18.20 -18.70 1.36
C VAL A 135 18.53 -19.37 2.69
N SER A 136 17.74 -20.36 3.10
CA SER A 136 18.03 -21.14 4.31
C SER A 136 19.22 -22.08 4.10
N ASN A 137 19.63 -22.80 5.14
CA ASN A 137 20.64 -23.84 5.06
C ASN A 137 20.09 -25.21 4.60
N ASP A 138 18.86 -25.28 4.08
CA ASP A 138 18.20 -26.55 3.72
C ASP A 138 18.53 -27.06 2.31
N TYR A 139 19.66 -26.63 1.75
CA TYR A 139 20.21 -27.19 0.51
C TYR A 139 21.47 -28.00 0.80
N PHE A 140 21.82 -28.93 -0.10
CA PHE A 140 22.95 -29.84 0.08
C PHE A 140 23.81 -29.87 -1.18
N ASP A 141 25.11 -30.10 -1.03
CA ASP A 141 25.96 -30.47 -2.15
C ASP A 141 25.63 -31.89 -2.67
N THR A 142 26.44 -32.39 -3.60
CA THR A 142 26.26 -33.74 -4.15
C THR A 142 26.70 -34.88 -3.23
N LEU A 143 27.46 -34.58 -2.18
CA LEU A 143 27.96 -35.52 -1.18
C LEU A 143 27.16 -35.48 0.14
N GLY A 144 26.22 -34.55 0.26
CA GLY A 144 25.26 -34.42 1.36
C GLY A 144 25.67 -33.44 2.45
N ASN A 145 26.68 -32.57 2.27
CA ASN A 145 26.97 -31.54 3.27
C ASN A 145 25.91 -30.45 3.23
N GLN A 146 25.47 -30.01 4.40
CA GLN A 146 24.42 -29.00 4.54
C GLN A 146 24.96 -27.62 4.17
N GLY A 147 24.16 -26.86 3.43
CA GLY A 147 24.50 -25.51 3.00
C GLY A 147 24.64 -24.48 4.12
N VAL A 148 25.19 -23.32 3.78
CA VAL A 148 25.28 -22.16 4.66
C VAL A 148 24.24 -21.12 4.24
N ALA A 149 23.34 -20.76 5.14
CA ALA A 149 22.33 -19.74 4.88
C ALA A 149 22.96 -18.39 4.52
N ASN A 150 22.32 -17.65 3.61
CA ASN A 150 22.74 -16.30 3.26
C ASN A 150 21.52 -15.43 2.91
N SER A 151 21.67 -14.12 3.03
CA SER A 151 20.66 -13.14 2.64
C SER A 151 21.32 -11.94 1.98
N ALA A 152 20.65 -11.38 0.98
CA ALA A 152 21.01 -10.11 0.38
C ALA A 152 19.82 -9.18 0.34
N ASN A 153 20.10 -7.91 0.58
CA ASN A 153 19.12 -6.84 0.49
C ASN A 153 19.30 -6.10 -0.83
N ILE A 154 18.19 -5.72 -1.45
CA ILE A 154 18.17 -4.76 -2.55
C ILE A 154 17.56 -3.46 -2.05
N ALA A 155 18.23 -2.35 -2.34
CA ALA A 155 17.67 -1.03 -2.06
C ALA A 155 16.46 -0.79 -2.95
N MET A 156 15.41 -0.21 -2.38
CA MET A 156 14.20 0.19 -3.09
C MET A 156 13.94 1.65 -2.78
N THR A 157 13.58 2.45 -3.79
CA THR A 157 13.13 3.81 -3.56
C THR A 157 11.76 3.77 -2.89
N VAL A 158 11.68 4.34 -1.69
CA VAL A 158 10.41 4.52 -0.99
C VAL A 158 9.55 5.51 -1.78
N GLY A 159 8.29 5.17 -2.05
CA GLY A 159 7.37 6.02 -2.82
C GLY A 159 7.70 6.11 -4.32
N GLY A 160 8.53 5.21 -4.83
CA GLY A 160 8.91 5.20 -6.24
C GLY A 160 8.08 4.26 -7.13
N GLY A 161 7.42 3.24 -6.54
CA GLY A 161 6.70 2.09 -7.13
C GLY A 161 5.41 2.42 -7.88
N PRO A 162 4.90 1.55 -8.78
CA PRO A 162 3.49 1.56 -9.13
C PRO A 162 2.68 0.96 -7.97
N ASP A 163 2.61 1.70 -6.87
CA ASP A 163 1.58 1.54 -5.83
C ASP A 163 0.87 2.89 -5.79
N PRO A 164 -0.43 2.95 -6.14
CA PRO A 164 -1.01 4.20 -6.57
C PRO A 164 -1.13 5.28 -5.48
N ASN A 165 -1.09 5.01 -4.16
CA ASN A 165 -1.86 5.92 -3.28
C ASN A 165 -1.60 6.05 -1.76
N ASP A 166 -0.49 5.59 -1.20
CA ASP A 166 -0.24 5.76 0.25
C ASP A 166 1.01 6.61 0.49
N GLY A 167 0.78 7.87 0.90
CA GLY A 167 1.84 8.83 1.24
C GLY A 167 2.49 8.50 2.59
N PRO A 168 3.80 8.76 2.76
CA PRO A 168 4.47 8.48 4.03
C PRO A 168 3.99 9.45 5.11
N SER A 169 3.74 8.92 6.30
CA SER A 169 3.39 9.68 7.51
C SER A 169 4.35 10.86 7.75
N GLY A 170 3.83 12.07 7.60
CA GLY A 170 4.47 13.30 8.08
C GLY A 170 4.47 14.45 7.09
N GLY A 171 3.34 15.15 6.94
CA GLY A 171 3.26 16.52 6.45
C GLY A 171 4.01 16.81 5.14
N ASP A 172 3.90 15.92 4.15
CA ASP A 172 4.43 16.18 2.82
C ASP A 172 3.34 16.73 1.90
N SER A 173 3.71 17.75 1.14
CA SER A 173 2.83 18.60 0.34
C SER A 173 2.29 17.93 -0.93
N VAL A 174 2.44 16.61 -1.12
CA VAL A 174 1.94 15.86 -2.28
C VAL A 174 1.74 14.37 -1.92
N ILE A 175 0.49 13.92 -1.78
CA ILE A 175 0.10 12.51 -1.69
C ILE A 175 -0.65 12.14 -2.97
N GLY A 176 0.02 11.43 -3.88
CA GLY A 176 -0.62 10.82 -5.04
C GLY A 176 -0.89 11.77 -6.21
N SER A 177 -0.32 11.43 -7.37
CA SER A 177 -0.93 11.71 -8.66
C SER A 177 -1.46 10.37 -9.13
N GLY A 178 -2.77 10.21 -9.16
CA GLY A 178 -3.39 9.04 -9.76
C GLY A 178 -3.09 8.97 -11.25
N THR A 179 -3.46 7.83 -11.82
CA THR A 179 -3.06 7.38 -13.14
C THR A 179 -4.16 7.70 -14.16
N ILE A 180 -4.35 6.83 -15.17
CA ILE A 180 -5.41 6.96 -16.18
C ILE A 180 -6.57 6.00 -15.92
N GLY A 181 -6.63 5.40 -14.74
CA GLY A 181 -7.61 4.39 -14.34
C GLY A 181 -8.09 4.63 -12.92
N ALA A 182 -9.08 3.84 -12.49
CA ALA A 182 -9.65 3.97 -11.16
C ALA A 182 -8.61 3.72 -10.06
N ASP A 183 -8.41 4.73 -9.22
CA ASP A 183 -7.42 4.78 -8.16
C ASP A 183 -8.09 4.93 -6.79
N SER A 184 -7.49 4.35 -5.75
CA SER A 184 -7.96 4.50 -4.35
C SER A 184 -6.92 5.25 -3.53
N ILE A 185 -7.12 6.56 -3.35
CA ILE A 185 -6.20 7.50 -2.70
C ILE A 185 -6.54 7.72 -1.24
N THR A 186 -5.56 7.62 -0.34
CA THR A 186 -5.75 8.00 1.07
C THR A 186 -4.58 8.85 1.53
N GLY A 187 -4.89 10.09 1.88
CA GLY A 187 -4.01 10.98 2.59
C GLY A 187 -3.84 10.56 4.06
N SER A 188 -2.97 11.28 4.73
CA SER A 188 -2.42 10.91 6.03
C SER A 188 -2.93 11.87 7.11
N THR A 189 -2.05 12.19 8.06
CA THR A 189 -2.28 13.30 8.99
C THR A 189 -1.41 14.47 8.55
N GLY A 190 -1.93 15.69 8.62
CA GLY A 190 -1.29 16.89 8.09
C GLY A 190 -1.99 17.38 6.83
N ASN A 191 -1.56 18.53 6.33
CA ASN A 191 -2.17 19.12 5.14
C ASN A 191 -1.60 18.45 3.89
N ASP A 192 -2.42 17.68 3.20
CA ASP A 192 -2.03 16.90 2.03
C ASP A 192 -2.43 17.60 0.72
N THR A 193 -1.76 17.27 -0.38
CA THR A 193 -2.20 17.67 -1.73
C THR A 193 -2.34 16.44 -2.59
N ILE A 194 -3.56 16.18 -3.06
CA ILE A 194 -3.96 14.96 -3.76
C ILE A 194 -4.45 15.30 -5.16
N ASN A 195 -4.04 14.50 -6.15
CA ASN A 195 -4.58 14.55 -7.51
C ASN A 195 -5.02 13.14 -7.95
N GLY A 196 -6.28 12.94 -8.31
CA GLY A 196 -6.85 11.66 -8.76
C GLY A 196 -6.50 11.28 -10.20
N GLY A 197 -6.33 12.27 -11.08
CA GLY A 197 -5.88 12.03 -12.45
C GLY A 197 -7.04 11.78 -13.42
N GLU A 198 -6.94 10.78 -14.29
CA GLU A 198 -8.12 10.32 -15.06
C GLU A 198 -8.55 8.98 -14.47
N GLY A 199 -9.84 8.73 -14.30
CA GLY A 199 -10.24 7.52 -13.61
C GLY A 199 -11.64 7.58 -13.05
N ALA A 200 -11.96 6.66 -12.17
CA ALA A 200 -13.13 6.77 -11.33
C ALA A 200 -12.60 6.51 -9.92
N ASP A 201 -12.21 7.58 -9.26
CA ASP A 201 -11.27 7.50 -8.15
C ASP A 201 -12.00 7.52 -6.81
N THR A 202 -11.37 6.94 -5.79
CA THR A 202 -11.85 7.00 -4.41
C THR A 202 -10.79 7.68 -3.58
N ILE A 203 -11.01 8.93 -3.22
CA ILE A 203 -10.05 9.80 -2.55
C ILE A 203 -10.50 10.09 -1.11
N ASN A 204 -9.59 10.02 -0.16
CA ASN A 204 -9.82 10.42 1.24
C ASN A 204 -8.63 11.27 1.72
N GLY A 205 -8.84 12.55 2.02
CA GLY A 205 -7.79 13.49 2.48
C GLY A 205 -7.20 13.11 3.84
N GLY A 206 -8.06 12.83 4.82
CA GLY A 206 -7.63 12.39 6.14
C GLY A 206 -7.81 13.49 7.19
N ASP A 207 -6.77 13.74 7.98
CA ASP A 207 -6.78 14.82 8.99
C ASP A 207 -5.85 15.94 8.53
N GLY A 208 -6.32 17.17 8.40
CA GLY A 208 -5.52 18.30 7.95
C GLY A 208 -6.31 19.24 7.06
N ASN A 209 -5.70 20.34 6.61
CA ASN A 209 -6.32 21.19 5.59
C ASN A 209 -5.82 20.72 4.22
N ASP A 210 -6.59 19.87 3.55
CA ASP A 210 -6.15 19.18 2.35
C ASP A 210 -6.51 19.95 1.08
N ILE A 211 -5.73 19.75 0.02
CA ILE A 211 -6.03 20.23 -1.33
C ILE A 211 -6.23 19.01 -2.22
N ILE A 212 -7.45 18.77 -2.68
CA ILE A 212 -7.82 17.58 -3.43
C ILE A 212 -8.35 17.97 -4.81
N ASP A 213 -7.76 17.38 -5.84
CA ASP A 213 -8.19 17.43 -7.23
C ASP A 213 -8.63 16.02 -7.64
N GLY A 214 -9.91 15.81 -7.93
CA GLY A 214 -10.47 14.52 -8.39
C GLY A 214 -9.97 14.17 -9.78
N GLY A 215 -10.05 15.13 -10.70
CA GLY A 215 -9.59 14.98 -12.06
C GLY A 215 -10.73 14.64 -13.02
N ASN A 216 -10.51 13.74 -13.98
CA ASN A 216 -11.58 13.37 -14.91
C ASN A 216 -12.14 11.99 -14.58
N GLY A 217 -13.44 11.93 -14.34
CA GLY A 217 -14.30 10.76 -14.39
C GLY A 217 -15.25 10.73 -13.19
N TYR A 218 -15.65 9.55 -12.72
CA TYR A 218 -16.63 9.47 -11.62
C TYR A 218 -15.87 9.32 -10.31
N ASP A 219 -15.71 10.40 -9.57
CA ASP A 219 -14.88 10.39 -8.36
C ASP A 219 -15.73 10.39 -7.08
N ILE A 220 -15.25 9.66 -6.07
CA ILE A 220 -15.76 9.68 -4.71
C ILE A 220 -14.69 10.32 -3.84
N ILE A 221 -14.94 11.54 -3.39
CA ILE A 221 -13.95 12.35 -2.69
C ILE A 221 -14.43 12.66 -1.28
N ARG A 222 -13.56 12.42 -0.30
CA ARG A 222 -13.75 12.82 1.09
C ARG A 222 -12.59 13.70 1.55
N GLY A 223 -12.86 14.90 2.06
CA GLY A 223 -11.84 15.76 2.69
C GLY A 223 -11.38 15.16 4.01
N GLY A 224 -12.27 15.12 4.98
CA GLY A 224 -12.02 14.48 6.27
C GLY A 224 -12.18 15.46 7.42
N THR A 225 -11.13 15.71 8.20
CA THR A 225 -11.15 16.73 9.25
C THR A 225 -10.18 17.86 8.92
N GLY A 226 -10.59 19.11 9.12
CA GLY A 226 -9.82 20.30 8.77
C GLY A 226 -10.53 21.11 7.70
N ASN A 227 -9.92 22.21 7.25
CA ASN A 227 -10.53 23.08 6.24
C ASN A 227 -10.00 22.69 4.86
N ASP A 228 -10.76 21.92 4.12
CA ASP A 228 -10.32 21.28 2.88
C ASP A 228 -10.68 22.12 1.65
N THR A 229 -9.89 22.00 0.59
CA THR A 229 -10.18 22.55 -0.74
C THR A 229 -10.30 21.40 -1.72
N ILE A 230 -11.50 21.14 -2.22
CA ILE A 230 -11.79 19.98 -3.08
C ILE A 230 -12.35 20.43 -4.42
N ILE A 231 -11.82 19.88 -5.50
CA ILE A 231 -12.23 20.16 -6.87
C ILE A 231 -12.47 18.84 -7.59
N GLY A 232 -13.69 18.59 -8.09
CA GLY A 232 -14.04 17.40 -8.88
C GLY A 232 -13.41 17.42 -10.28
N ILE A 233 -13.48 18.56 -10.97
CA ILE A 233 -13.03 18.82 -12.36
C ILE A 233 -14.02 18.32 -13.41
N GLY A 234 -14.17 17.03 -13.62
CA GLY A 234 -14.98 16.56 -14.73
C GLY A 234 -15.56 15.19 -14.53
N GLY A 235 -16.88 15.06 -14.60
CA GLY A 235 -17.56 13.78 -14.59
C GLY A 235 -18.85 13.86 -13.79
N PHE A 236 -19.06 12.98 -12.83
CA PHE A 236 -20.28 12.99 -12.01
C PHE A 236 -19.86 12.71 -10.57
N ASP A 237 -19.39 13.70 -9.86
CA ASP A 237 -18.61 13.44 -8.65
C ASP A 237 -19.49 13.36 -7.40
N LEU A 238 -19.04 12.58 -6.42
CA LEU A 238 -19.57 12.57 -5.06
C LEU A 238 -18.53 13.18 -4.12
N ILE A 239 -18.78 14.39 -3.65
CA ILE A 239 -17.83 15.17 -2.84
C ILE A 239 -18.38 15.36 -1.43
N TYR A 240 -17.61 14.95 -0.43
CA TYR A 240 -17.90 15.13 0.99
C TYR A 240 -16.75 15.92 1.66
N GLY A 241 -17.01 17.15 2.13
CA GLY A 241 -16.01 17.98 2.82
C GLY A 241 -15.59 17.36 4.14
N GLY A 242 -16.54 17.23 5.05
CA GLY A 242 -16.35 16.53 6.31
C GLY A 242 -16.54 17.42 7.52
N SER A 243 -15.50 17.67 8.29
CA SER A 243 -15.56 18.57 9.45
C SER A 243 -14.55 19.68 9.30
N GLY A 244 -15.00 20.92 9.34
CA GLY A 244 -14.18 22.11 9.11
C GLY A 244 -14.90 23.07 8.17
N ASN A 245 -14.28 24.17 7.81
CA ASN A 245 -14.87 25.10 6.83
C ASN A 245 -14.26 24.81 5.46
N ASP A 246 -14.99 24.10 4.63
CA ASP A 246 -14.47 23.53 3.39
C ASP A 246 -14.82 24.38 2.18
N SER A 247 -14.03 24.23 1.12
CA SER A 247 -14.24 24.85 -0.19
C SER A 247 -14.38 23.76 -1.25
N LEU A 248 -15.62 23.47 -1.67
CA LEU A 248 -15.95 22.34 -2.54
C LEU A 248 -16.45 22.82 -3.89
N THR A 249 -15.87 22.33 -4.99
CA THR A 249 -16.27 22.67 -6.37
C THR A 249 -16.41 21.42 -7.24
N GLY A 250 -17.59 21.19 -7.82
CA GLY A 250 -17.84 20.07 -8.74
C GLY A 250 -17.16 20.25 -10.11
N ASN A 251 -17.32 21.43 -10.71
CA ASN A 251 -16.91 21.77 -12.08
C ASN A 251 -17.86 21.21 -13.14
N ASN A 252 -17.40 20.36 -14.08
CA ASN A 252 -18.28 19.86 -15.13
C ASN A 252 -18.90 18.55 -14.66
N GLY A 253 -20.22 18.47 -14.61
CA GLY A 253 -20.85 17.26 -14.15
C GLY A 253 -22.24 17.48 -13.63
N ASN A 254 -22.90 16.40 -13.25
CA ASN A 254 -24.03 16.49 -12.34
C ASN A 254 -23.54 15.94 -11.02
N ASP A 255 -23.01 16.82 -10.18
CA ASP A 255 -22.25 16.42 -9.02
C ASP A 255 -23.14 16.38 -7.78
N THR A 256 -22.77 15.56 -6.80
CA THR A 256 -23.38 15.54 -5.47
C THR A 256 -22.37 16.06 -4.46
N ILE A 257 -22.69 17.19 -3.83
CA ILE A 257 -21.81 17.89 -2.92
C ILE A 257 -22.44 17.94 -1.54
N VAL A 258 -21.69 17.51 -0.53
CA VAL A 258 -22.04 17.56 0.88
C VAL A 258 -20.92 18.30 1.60
N GLY A 259 -21.20 19.49 2.12
CA GLY A 259 -20.23 20.25 2.94
C GLY A 259 -19.86 19.47 4.20
N GLY A 260 -20.88 19.14 5.00
CA GLY A 260 -20.70 18.52 6.29
C GLY A 260 -20.61 19.57 7.38
N PHE A 261 -19.92 19.26 8.48
CA PHE A 261 -19.90 20.11 9.64
C PHE A 261 -18.99 21.32 9.45
N GLY A 262 -19.58 22.50 9.32
CA GLY A 262 -18.85 23.76 9.36
C GLY A 262 -19.62 24.85 8.66
N ASN A 263 -18.89 25.88 8.20
CA ASN A 263 -19.45 26.87 7.29
C ASN A 263 -18.74 26.70 5.94
N ASP A 264 -19.40 26.02 5.00
CA ASP A 264 -18.76 25.59 3.77
C ASP A 264 -19.06 26.51 2.59
N SER A 265 -18.13 26.58 1.65
CA SER A 265 -18.28 27.25 0.37
C SER A 265 -18.44 26.20 -0.73
N LEU A 266 -19.63 26.11 -1.29
CA LEU A 266 -20.03 25.07 -2.23
C LEU A 266 -20.26 25.68 -3.63
N ALA A 267 -19.77 25.02 -4.67
CA ALA A 267 -20.02 25.41 -6.06
C ALA A 267 -20.22 24.15 -6.91
N GLY A 268 -21.32 24.09 -7.66
CA GLY A 268 -21.54 23.00 -8.60
C GLY A 268 -20.84 23.26 -9.93
N SER A 269 -20.84 24.53 -10.33
CA SER A 269 -20.38 25.08 -11.61
C SER A 269 -21.26 24.68 -12.78
N GLY A 270 -20.83 23.73 -13.62
CA GLY A 270 -21.49 23.41 -14.87
C GLY A 270 -22.21 22.06 -14.81
N GLY A 271 -23.52 22.08 -15.05
CA GLY A 271 -24.38 20.90 -15.04
C GLY A 271 -25.38 20.93 -13.89
N ASN A 272 -26.14 19.85 -13.70
CA ASN A 272 -27.28 19.85 -12.79
C ASN A 272 -26.90 19.19 -11.46
N ASP A 273 -26.48 20.01 -10.51
CA ASP A 273 -25.86 19.55 -9.28
C ASP A 273 -26.86 19.35 -8.14
N THR A 274 -26.44 18.54 -7.16
CA THR A 274 -27.18 18.23 -5.95
C THR A 274 -26.37 18.63 -4.73
N PHE A 275 -26.87 19.59 -3.95
CA PHE A 275 -26.29 19.97 -2.67
C PHE A 275 -27.08 19.28 -1.55
N GLN A 276 -26.45 18.33 -0.87
CA GLN A 276 -27.13 17.49 0.12
C GLN A 276 -26.75 17.91 1.55
N PHE A 277 -27.77 18.14 2.37
CA PHE A 277 -27.64 18.48 3.78
C PHE A 277 -28.11 17.30 4.62
N LEU A 278 -27.17 16.70 5.36
CA LEU A 278 -27.42 15.52 6.20
C LEU A 278 -27.91 15.87 7.61
N SER A 279 -27.81 17.15 8.00
CA SER A 279 -28.07 17.62 9.34
C SER A 279 -28.55 19.07 9.36
N ILE A 280 -29.46 19.40 10.29
CA ILE A 280 -29.84 20.81 10.59
C ILE A 280 -28.74 21.59 11.34
N TYR A 281 -27.63 20.92 11.65
CA TYR A 281 -26.49 21.50 12.33
C TYR A 281 -25.37 21.95 11.36
N ASP A 282 -25.45 21.61 10.06
CA ASP A 282 -24.58 22.11 8.96
C ASP A 282 -25.01 23.52 8.55
N ARG A 283 -24.77 24.49 9.43
CA ARG A 283 -25.35 25.83 9.32
C ARG A 283 -24.39 26.77 8.61
N GLN A 284 -24.94 27.68 7.80
CA GLN A 284 -24.25 28.85 7.21
C GLN A 284 -23.38 28.56 6.00
N ASP A 285 -23.65 27.48 5.29
CA ASP A 285 -23.01 27.22 4.01
C ASP A 285 -23.39 28.29 2.99
N VAL A 286 -22.53 28.45 1.99
CA VAL A 286 -22.75 29.34 0.86
C VAL A 286 -22.66 28.53 -0.42
N ILE A 287 -23.75 28.47 -1.18
CA ILE A 287 -23.72 27.95 -2.55
C ILE A 287 -23.48 29.14 -3.50
N ALA A 288 -22.33 29.14 -4.16
CA ALA A 288 -21.79 30.28 -4.89
C ALA A 288 -22.37 30.47 -6.32
N ASP A 289 -23.08 29.48 -6.86
CA ASP A 289 -23.48 29.46 -8.27
C ASP A 289 -24.82 28.75 -8.54
N PHE A 290 -25.69 28.62 -7.53
CA PHE A 290 -26.92 27.83 -7.63
C PHE A 290 -27.82 28.17 -8.84
N GLY A 291 -27.80 29.42 -9.31
CA GLY A 291 -28.67 29.91 -10.39
C GLY A 291 -28.20 29.67 -11.81
N ILE A 292 -27.04 29.02 -12.04
CA ILE A 292 -26.46 28.84 -13.38
C ILE A 292 -27.18 27.71 -14.14
N ASP A 293 -27.55 26.63 -13.47
CA ASP A 293 -28.14 25.42 -14.06
C ASP A 293 -29.34 24.89 -13.23
N ALA A 294 -29.88 23.71 -13.58
CA ALA A 294 -31.04 23.13 -12.90
C ALA A 294 -30.66 22.42 -11.59
N ASN A 295 -30.04 23.16 -10.68
CA ASN A 295 -29.49 22.65 -9.42
C ASN A 295 -30.58 22.34 -8.40
N THR A 296 -30.26 21.41 -7.50
CA THR A 296 -31.15 20.93 -6.45
C THR A 296 -30.48 20.96 -5.08
N ILE A 297 -31.26 21.25 -4.05
CA ILE A 297 -30.89 21.15 -2.64
C ILE A 297 -31.71 20.00 -2.07
N VAL A 298 -31.06 19.04 -1.45
CA VAL A 298 -31.71 17.86 -0.86
C VAL A 298 -31.46 17.87 0.65
N PHE A 299 -32.54 17.86 1.41
CA PHE A 299 -32.50 17.62 2.84
C PHE A 299 -32.76 16.14 3.10
N ASP A 300 -31.76 15.46 3.68
CA ASP A 300 -31.93 14.09 4.13
C ASP A 300 -32.82 14.05 5.38
N THR A 301 -33.86 13.23 5.31
CA THR A 301 -34.86 13.06 6.37
C THR A 301 -34.67 11.73 7.12
N THR A 302 -33.69 10.91 6.71
CA THR A 302 -33.34 9.64 7.36
C THR A 302 -32.86 9.91 8.80
N GLY A 303 -33.69 9.54 9.78
CA GLY A 303 -33.38 9.70 11.21
C GLY A 303 -33.67 11.10 11.79
N ALA A 304 -34.08 12.07 10.98
CA ALA A 304 -34.45 13.41 11.45
C ALA A 304 -35.96 13.50 11.74
N SER A 305 -36.32 13.77 13.00
CA SER A 305 -37.72 14.09 13.37
C SER A 305 -38.18 15.49 12.96
N ALA A 306 -37.29 16.32 12.38
CA ALA A 306 -37.53 17.73 12.07
C ALA A 306 -38.02 17.98 10.62
N PHE A 307 -37.79 17.06 9.69
CA PHE A 307 -38.11 17.21 8.28
C PHE A 307 -39.19 16.23 7.82
N THR A 308 -40.44 16.45 8.23
CA THR A 308 -41.56 15.66 7.69
C THR A 308 -42.23 16.44 6.56
N SER A 309 -42.04 15.96 5.33
CA SER A 309 -42.71 16.29 4.05
C SER A 309 -43.25 17.73 3.84
N LEU A 310 -42.80 18.39 2.77
CA LEU A 310 -43.45 19.60 2.25
C LEU A 310 -44.92 19.35 1.89
N GLY A 311 -45.80 20.27 2.30
CA GLY A 311 -47.09 20.45 1.67
C GLY A 311 -46.93 20.86 0.21
N SER A 312 -47.84 20.40 -0.65
CA SER A 312 -47.80 20.59 -2.11
C SER A 312 -48.13 22.04 -2.54
N VAL A 313 -47.28 23.02 -2.21
CA VAL A 313 -47.42 24.41 -2.67
C VAL A 313 -46.14 24.88 -3.33
N SER A 314 -46.29 25.54 -4.49
CA SER A 314 -45.22 26.01 -5.36
C SER A 314 -44.35 27.09 -4.67
N LEU A 315 -43.06 26.81 -4.50
CA LEU A 315 -41.98 27.80 -4.40
C LEU A 315 -41.99 28.63 -5.70
N GLY A 316 -42.35 29.91 -5.62
CA GLY A 316 -42.57 30.73 -6.82
C GLY A 316 -42.36 32.24 -6.65
N THR A 317 -41.93 32.73 -5.49
CA THR A 317 -41.61 34.15 -5.28
C THR A 317 -40.50 34.34 -4.25
N THR A 318 -39.82 35.48 -4.30
CA THR A 318 -38.67 35.93 -3.48
C THR A 318 -38.92 36.07 -1.96
N ASN A 319 -40.08 35.62 -1.46
CA ASN A 319 -40.43 35.54 -0.05
C ASN A 319 -41.34 34.30 0.12
N TYR A 320 -41.03 33.43 1.08
CA TYR A 320 -41.78 32.19 1.33
C TYR A 320 -41.99 31.96 2.83
N THR A 321 -43.15 31.37 3.15
CA THR A 321 -43.52 30.80 4.45
C THR A 321 -44.48 29.64 4.17
N ASP A 322 -44.02 28.37 4.21
CA ASP A 322 -44.94 27.22 4.31
C ASP A 322 -44.54 26.13 5.32
N ALA A 323 -45.56 25.47 5.87
CA ALA A 323 -45.50 24.73 7.13
C ALA A 323 -44.93 23.31 6.96
N LEU A 324 -43.81 23.04 7.62
CA LEU A 324 -43.38 21.72 8.08
C LEU A 324 -44.15 21.36 9.36
N ALA A 325 -44.31 20.07 9.69
CA ALA A 325 -45.08 19.65 10.88
C ALA A 325 -44.55 20.22 12.22
N ALA A 326 -43.36 20.81 12.20
CA ALA A 326 -42.73 21.53 13.31
C ALA A 326 -42.02 22.83 12.85
N GLY A 327 -42.44 23.50 11.77
CA GLY A 327 -41.71 24.70 11.32
C GLY A 327 -42.10 25.31 9.97
N TYR A 328 -41.27 26.23 9.44
CA TYR A 328 -41.40 26.87 8.14
C TYR A 328 -40.01 26.96 7.46
N LEU A 329 -39.90 26.56 6.20
CA LEU A 329 -38.75 26.99 5.38
C LEU A 329 -39.06 28.38 4.83
N THR A 330 -38.06 29.26 4.77
CA THR A 330 -38.20 30.62 4.23
C THR A 330 -37.01 30.90 3.33
N TYR A 331 -37.25 31.59 2.22
CA TYR A 331 -36.19 32.05 1.34
C TYR A 331 -36.40 33.53 1.04
N SER A 332 -35.45 34.36 1.48
CA SER A 332 -35.48 35.80 1.29
C SER A 332 -34.07 36.37 1.28
N GLY A 333 -33.81 37.35 0.41
CA GLY A 333 -32.49 37.97 0.30
C GLY A 333 -31.34 37.01 -0.04
N GLY A 334 -31.65 35.89 -0.70
CA GLY A 334 -30.67 34.84 -1.01
C GLY A 334 -30.42 33.84 0.11
N VAL A 335 -31.08 33.95 1.27
CA VAL A 335 -30.84 33.03 2.39
C VAL A 335 -32.02 32.08 2.55
N LEU A 336 -31.74 30.78 2.51
CA LEU A 336 -32.67 29.72 2.86
C LEU A 336 -32.57 29.45 4.36
N SER A 337 -33.68 29.61 5.08
CA SER A 337 -33.72 29.49 6.54
C SER A 337 -34.86 28.58 7.00
N TYR A 338 -34.67 27.91 8.14
CA TYR A 338 -35.71 27.12 8.81
C TYR A 338 -36.12 27.76 10.13
N ASP A 339 -37.42 27.93 10.29
CA ASP A 339 -38.07 28.39 11.51
C ASP A 339 -38.76 27.19 12.17
N ALA A 340 -38.39 26.84 13.40
CA ALA A 340 -38.86 25.64 14.09
C ALA A 340 -40.15 25.86 14.93
N ASP A 341 -40.73 27.07 14.96
CA ASP A 341 -41.89 27.33 15.84
C ASP A 341 -43.26 27.28 15.16
N GLY A 342 -43.28 27.06 13.84
CA GLY A 342 -44.51 26.76 13.10
C GLY A 342 -45.52 27.90 13.09
N SER A 343 -45.09 29.16 13.25
CA SER A 343 -45.95 30.33 13.00
C SER A 343 -45.27 31.43 12.19
N ALA A 344 -45.76 31.68 10.96
CA ALA A 344 -45.26 32.77 10.11
C ALA A 344 -45.30 34.13 10.84
N GLY A 345 -44.13 34.70 11.13
CA GLY A 345 -43.98 36.02 11.77
C GLY A 345 -43.81 36.01 13.30
N SER A 346 -43.47 34.89 13.90
CA SER A 346 -43.04 34.82 15.30
C SER A 346 -41.68 35.53 15.52
N THR A 347 -41.36 35.82 16.78
CA THR A 347 -40.16 36.58 17.19
C THR A 347 -38.88 35.74 17.26
N PHE A 348 -38.92 34.46 16.86
CA PHE A 348 -37.73 33.63 16.86
C PHE A 348 -36.92 33.90 15.59
N SER A 349 -35.61 34.08 15.75
CA SER A 349 -34.72 34.31 14.60
C SER A 349 -34.70 33.04 13.75
N PRO A 350 -35.17 33.08 12.48
CA PRO A 350 -35.08 31.92 11.61
C PRO A 350 -33.62 31.49 11.48
N LEU A 351 -33.39 30.19 11.51
CA LEU A 351 -32.05 29.63 11.44
C LEU A 351 -31.61 29.58 9.98
N ALA A 352 -30.63 30.39 9.60
CA ALA A 352 -30.04 30.32 8.27
C ALA A 352 -29.39 28.95 8.07
N ILE A 353 -29.83 28.26 7.02
CA ILE A 353 -29.28 26.97 6.61
C ILE A 353 -28.16 27.26 5.60
N VAL A 354 -28.53 27.85 4.47
CA VAL A 354 -27.61 28.08 3.34
C VAL A 354 -27.90 29.42 2.69
N THR A 355 -26.85 30.11 2.27
CA THR A 355 -26.91 31.32 1.46
C THR A 355 -26.66 30.98 -0.01
N LEU A 356 -27.59 31.36 -0.88
CA LEU A 356 -27.47 31.25 -2.33
C LEU A 356 -27.06 32.61 -2.89
N THR A 357 -25.84 32.70 -3.39
CA THR A 357 -25.37 33.93 -4.05
C THR A 357 -26.18 34.20 -5.32
N GLY A 358 -26.27 35.48 -5.72
CA GLY A 358 -27.08 35.88 -6.88
C GLY A 358 -28.60 35.86 -6.64
N SER A 359 -29.07 35.36 -5.49
CA SER A 359 -30.48 35.31 -5.12
C SER A 359 -31.38 34.68 -6.19
N PRO A 360 -31.09 33.43 -6.63
CA PRO A 360 -31.87 32.74 -7.66
C PRO A 360 -33.32 32.57 -7.23
N THR A 361 -34.21 32.37 -8.20
CA THR A 361 -35.60 31.98 -7.91
C THR A 361 -35.64 30.48 -7.65
N LEU A 362 -36.24 30.07 -6.53
CA LEU A 362 -36.41 28.66 -6.18
C LEU A 362 -37.81 28.17 -6.56
N SER A 363 -37.89 26.90 -6.94
CA SER A 363 -39.13 26.15 -7.18
C SER A 363 -39.14 24.79 -6.45
N ASN A 364 -40.27 24.09 -6.47
CA ASN A 364 -40.40 22.78 -5.80
C ASN A 364 -39.54 21.68 -6.40
N THR A 365 -38.98 21.90 -7.58
CA THR A 365 -38.00 20.98 -8.16
C THR A 365 -36.59 21.28 -7.68
N ASN A 366 -36.33 22.46 -7.12
CA ASN A 366 -35.02 22.87 -6.64
C ASN A 366 -34.76 22.49 -5.18
N VAL A 367 -35.80 22.31 -4.35
CA VAL A 367 -35.63 21.97 -2.93
C VAL A 367 -36.45 20.74 -2.61
N LEU A 368 -35.77 19.64 -2.27
CA LEU A 368 -36.35 18.32 -2.08
C LEU A 368 -36.10 17.81 -0.67
N PHE A 369 -37.04 17.02 -0.16
CA PHE A 369 -36.95 16.34 1.14
C PHE A 369 -37.16 14.85 0.90
N GLN A 370 -36.15 14.04 1.18
CA GLN A 370 -36.13 12.62 0.82
C GLN A 370 -35.53 11.78 1.96
N ASN A 371 -35.93 10.51 2.04
CA ASN A 371 -35.18 9.52 2.84
C ASN A 371 -34.10 8.95 1.93
N LEU A 372 -32.85 9.11 2.33
CA LEU A 372 -31.69 8.62 1.59
C LEU A 372 -31.10 7.37 2.27
#